data_AF-A0A6B2DYH7-F1
#
_entry.id   AF-A0A6B2DYH7-F1
#
_cell.length_a   1.000
_cell.length_b   1.000
_cell.length_c   1.000
_cell.angle_alpha   90.00
_cell.angle_beta   90.00
_cell.angle_gamma   90.00
#
_symmetry.space_group_name_H-M   'P 1'
#
loop_
_entity.id
_entity.type
_entity.pdbx_description
1 polymer ?
#
loop_
_entity_poly.entity_id
_entity_poly.type
_entity_poly.pdbx_seq_one_letter_code
_entity_poly.pdbx_strand_id
1 'polypeptide(L)'
;DGHSVLDAVPADARRGAVTDMHGALLRGEPPVHVDCGIGLVTFTAQRPFHPERLHDALDVLLDGVVRTRGRAWVASQPDVAFWIESAGGGLGIGHAGPWLAAPDGPEWTDVSPERRTLASLRWHPVHGDRAQELVVVTDQTTPDEIDAALRGALLTEAELAAGPEAWARYPDPFGDWHEEPCEDTEPDPARHSAANRKEER
;
A
#
# COMPACT_ATOMS: atom_id res chain seq x y z
N ASP A 1 0.39 35.64 -9.74
CA ASP A 1 0.92 34.85 -10.87
C ASP A 1 1.22 33.41 -10.47
N GLY A 2 0.30 32.49 -10.77
CA GLY A 2 0.42 31.07 -10.42
C GLY A 2 1.50 30.28 -11.19
N HIS A 3 2.09 30.87 -12.24
CA HIS A 3 3.16 30.25 -13.02
C HIS A 3 4.48 30.15 -12.23
N SER A 4 4.73 31.08 -11.30
CA SER A 4 5.99 31.14 -10.53
C SER A 4 6.19 30.00 -9.53
N VAL A 5 5.12 29.32 -9.10
CA VAL A 5 5.22 28.23 -8.10
C VAL A 5 5.56 26.90 -8.76
N LEU A 6 5.09 26.66 -9.99
CA LEU A 6 5.34 25.41 -10.73
C LEU A 6 6.78 25.29 -11.24
N ASP A 7 7.49 26.41 -11.41
CA ASP A 7 8.90 26.45 -11.78
C ASP A 7 9.83 26.12 -10.60
N ALA A 8 9.36 26.33 -9.37
CA ALA A 8 10.10 25.98 -8.14
C ALA A 8 9.97 24.50 -7.78
N VAL A 9 9.00 23.79 -8.37
CA VAL A 9 8.82 22.36 -8.19
C VAL A 9 9.80 21.62 -9.10
N PRO A 10 10.62 20.68 -8.60
CA PRO A 10 11.53 19.90 -9.44
C PRO A 10 10.82 19.23 -10.62
N ALA A 11 11.52 19.03 -11.74
CA ALA A 11 10.94 18.44 -12.94
C ALA A 11 10.50 16.97 -12.71
N ASP A 12 11.15 16.29 -11.78
CA ASP A 12 10.88 14.92 -11.33
C ASP A 12 9.89 14.84 -10.16
N ALA A 13 9.43 15.99 -9.63
CA ALA A 13 8.41 16.00 -8.60
C ALA A 13 7.07 15.49 -9.13
N ARG A 14 6.26 14.92 -8.23
CA ARG A 14 5.01 14.23 -8.61
C ARG A 14 4.03 15.10 -9.38
N ARG A 15 3.98 16.41 -9.15
CA ARG A 15 3.04 17.36 -9.81
C ARG A 15 1.59 16.83 -9.92
N GLY A 16 1.13 16.08 -8.91
CA GLY A 16 -0.22 15.48 -8.88
C GLY A 16 -0.39 14.14 -9.61
N ALA A 17 0.67 13.52 -10.13
CA ALA A 17 0.61 12.22 -10.78
C ALA A 17 0.09 11.13 -9.83
N VAL A 18 -0.91 10.38 -10.31
CA VAL A 18 -1.45 9.21 -9.61
C VAL A 18 -0.33 8.19 -9.42
N THR A 19 -0.27 7.61 -8.22
CA THR A 19 0.78 6.63 -7.93
C THR A 19 0.37 5.28 -8.48
N ASP A 20 1.21 4.70 -9.34
CA ASP A 20 1.15 3.28 -9.62
C ASP A 20 1.46 2.49 -8.33
N MET A 21 0.47 1.79 -7.78
CA MET A 21 0.60 0.99 -6.56
C MET A 21 1.61 -0.17 -6.71
N HIS A 22 1.87 -0.58 -7.96
CA HIS A 22 2.87 -1.60 -8.28
C HIS A 22 4.20 -1.01 -8.75
N GLY A 23 4.31 0.32 -8.81
CA GLY A 23 5.53 1.04 -9.16
C GLY A 23 6.57 1.05 -8.04
N ALA A 24 7.65 1.79 -8.28
CA ALA A 24 8.71 2.03 -7.31
C ALA A 24 8.22 2.86 -6.13
N LEU A 25 8.53 2.41 -4.90
CA LEU A 25 8.15 3.09 -3.66
C LEU A 25 9.09 4.25 -3.31
N LEU A 26 10.36 4.17 -3.70
CA LEU A 26 11.40 5.18 -3.46
C LEU A 26 11.70 6.02 -4.71
N ARG A 27 10.68 6.68 -5.26
CA ARG A 27 10.92 7.63 -6.37
C ARG A 27 11.78 8.81 -5.89
N GLY A 28 12.75 9.19 -6.69
CA GLY A 28 13.67 10.31 -6.40
C GLY A 28 14.85 9.92 -5.51
N GLU A 29 15.04 8.62 -5.21
CA GLU A 29 16.20 8.11 -4.47
C GLU A 29 16.51 8.91 -3.19
N PRO A 30 15.56 9.01 -2.25
CA PRO A 30 15.77 9.77 -1.04
C PRO A 30 16.96 9.20 -0.25
N PRO A 31 17.68 10.02 0.52
CA PRO A 31 18.75 9.54 1.38
C PRO A 31 18.22 8.46 2.32
N VAL A 32 18.95 7.35 2.39
CA VAL A 32 18.59 6.20 3.24
C VAL A 32 19.22 6.26 4.64
N HIS A 33 20.04 7.28 4.90
CA HIS A 33 20.64 7.51 6.22
C HIS A 33 19.71 8.34 7.10
N VAL A 34 19.85 8.17 8.41
CA VAL A 34 19.10 8.97 9.38
C VAL A 34 19.58 10.42 9.33
N ASP A 35 18.64 11.34 9.19
CA ASP A 35 18.89 12.78 9.26
C ASP A 35 17.84 13.43 10.17
N CYS A 36 18.28 14.30 11.09
CA CYS A 36 17.41 15.00 12.04
C CYS A 36 16.46 14.09 12.85
N GLY A 37 16.87 12.84 13.13
CA GLY A 37 16.04 11.84 13.81
C GLY A 37 15.04 11.12 12.90
N ILE A 38 14.94 11.50 11.63
CA ILE A 38 14.09 10.83 10.65
C ILE A 38 14.89 9.71 9.97
N GLY A 39 14.37 8.49 10.07
CA GLY A 39 14.92 7.30 9.41
C GLY A 39 14.01 6.79 8.29
N LEU A 40 14.62 6.07 7.34
CA LEU A 40 13.93 5.35 6.28
C LEU A 40 14.20 3.85 6.43
N VAL A 41 13.14 3.07 6.57
CA VAL A 41 13.18 1.61 6.63
C VAL A 41 12.58 1.06 5.35
N THR A 42 13.29 0.14 4.70
CA THR A 42 12.75 -0.65 3.60
C THR A 42 12.57 -2.08 4.08
N PHE A 43 11.39 -2.64 3.83
CA PHE A 43 11.10 -4.02 4.16
C PHE A 43 10.72 -4.77 2.89
N THR A 44 11.44 -5.86 2.61
CA THR A 44 11.13 -6.75 1.51
C THR A 44 11.17 -8.21 1.94
N ALA A 45 10.22 -8.99 1.45
CA ALA A 45 10.17 -10.43 1.66
C ALA A 45 9.41 -11.13 0.52
N GLN A 46 9.57 -12.45 0.42
CA GLN A 46 8.92 -13.31 -0.59
C GLN A 46 8.05 -14.41 0.03
N ARG A 47 7.76 -14.33 1.33
CA ARG A 47 6.85 -15.26 2.02
C ARG A 47 5.61 -14.49 2.42
N PRO A 48 4.37 -14.98 2.23
CA PRO A 48 3.19 -14.20 2.57
C PRO A 48 3.14 -13.89 4.07
N PHE A 49 2.42 -12.84 4.43
CA PHE A 49 2.08 -12.56 5.81
C PHE A 49 0.97 -13.49 6.30
N HIS A 50 1.01 -13.87 7.58
CA HIS A 50 -0.15 -14.38 8.29
C HIS A 50 -1.13 -13.22 8.52
N PRO A 51 -2.43 -13.35 8.20
CA PRO A 51 -3.38 -12.23 8.28
C PRO A 51 -3.47 -11.60 9.68
N GLU A 52 -3.71 -12.42 10.72
CA GLU A 52 -3.76 -11.90 12.10
C GLU A 52 -2.43 -11.29 12.57
N ARG A 53 -1.28 -11.94 12.31
CA ARG A 53 0.02 -11.38 12.72
C ARG A 53 0.37 -10.10 11.97
N LEU A 54 -0.06 -9.97 10.71
CA LEU A 54 0.06 -8.69 10.00
C LEU A 54 -0.78 -7.63 10.70
N HIS A 55 -2.04 -7.94 11.02
CA HIS A 55 -2.93 -7.02 11.72
C HIS A 55 -2.30 -6.50 13.02
N ASP A 56 -1.76 -7.40 13.84
CA ASP A 56 -1.06 -7.04 15.08
C ASP A 56 0.21 -6.20 14.81
N ALA A 57 0.97 -6.52 13.75
CA ALA A 57 2.21 -5.80 13.40
C ALA A 57 1.96 -4.37 12.88
N LEU A 58 0.75 -4.07 12.40
CA LEU A 58 0.41 -2.73 11.92
C LEU A 58 0.36 -1.69 13.04
N ASP A 59 0.17 -2.10 14.30
CA ASP A 59 0.21 -1.19 15.45
C ASP A 59 1.60 -0.54 15.59
N VAL A 60 2.66 -1.26 15.25
CA VAL A 60 4.04 -0.73 15.22
C VAL A 60 4.21 0.33 14.12
N LEU A 61 3.35 0.32 13.10
CA LEU A 61 3.35 1.33 12.02
C LEU A 61 2.53 2.58 12.35
N LEU A 62 1.91 2.63 13.54
CA LEU A 62 1.11 3.75 14.03
C LEU A 62 1.83 4.57 15.10
N ASP A 63 2.76 3.98 15.86
CA ASP A 63 3.55 4.68 16.87
C ASP A 63 4.94 5.02 16.31
N GLY A 64 5.39 6.27 16.52
CA GLY A 64 6.70 6.77 16.07
C GLY A 64 6.98 6.66 14.55
N VAL A 65 5.94 6.47 13.74
CA VAL A 65 6.01 6.39 12.28
C VAL A 65 5.37 7.63 11.66
N VAL A 66 6.14 8.32 10.83
CA VAL A 66 5.67 9.49 10.08
C VAL A 66 4.76 9.04 8.93
N ARG A 67 5.18 7.98 8.23
CA ARG A 67 4.48 7.46 7.05
C ARG A 67 4.92 6.05 6.71
N THR A 68 3.98 5.17 6.40
CA THR A 68 4.21 3.92 5.70
C THR A 68 3.58 3.98 4.31
N ARG A 69 4.21 3.30 3.35
CA ARG A 69 3.65 3.08 2.03
C ARG A 69 4.18 1.77 1.47
N GLY A 70 3.31 0.92 0.94
CA GLY A 70 3.75 -0.19 0.11
C GLY A 70 2.72 -1.28 -0.12
N ARG A 71 3.22 -2.39 -0.64
CA ARG A 71 2.43 -3.56 -1.01
C ARG A 71 2.72 -4.73 -0.08
N ALA A 72 1.67 -5.47 0.25
CA ALA A 72 1.74 -6.67 1.07
C ALA A 72 1.08 -7.85 0.36
N TRP A 73 1.68 -9.03 0.53
CA TRP A 73 1.08 -10.30 0.13
C TRP A 73 0.59 -11.02 1.39
N VAL A 74 -0.71 -11.28 1.47
CA VAL A 74 -1.39 -11.88 2.64
C VAL A 74 -1.84 -13.30 2.29
N ALA A 75 -1.60 -14.25 3.18
CA ALA A 75 -1.80 -15.67 2.90
C ALA A 75 -3.27 -16.05 2.64
N SER A 76 -4.21 -15.43 3.36
CA SER A 76 -5.65 -15.67 3.22
C SER A 76 -6.22 -15.19 1.88
N GLN A 77 -5.57 -14.20 1.25
CA GLN A 77 -5.98 -13.58 -0.02
C GLN A 77 -4.80 -13.58 -1.00
N PRO A 78 -4.32 -14.76 -1.44
CA PRO A 78 -3.02 -14.90 -2.08
C PRO A 78 -2.94 -14.31 -3.49
N ASP A 79 -4.08 -14.03 -4.12
CA ASP A 79 -4.18 -13.53 -5.48
C ASP A 79 -4.29 -12.00 -5.59
N VAL A 80 -4.47 -11.32 -4.46
CA VAL A 80 -4.61 -9.87 -4.40
C VAL A 80 -3.40 -9.23 -3.73
N ALA A 81 -2.92 -8.12 -4.28
CA ALA A 81 -1.93 -7.28 -3.62
C ALA A 81 -2.64 -6.32 -2.66
N PHE A 82 -2.19 -6.27 -1.42
CA PHE A 82 -2.67 -5.32 -0.44
C PHE A 82 -1.86 -4.04 -0.56
N TRP A 83 -2.52 -2.89 -0.53
CA TRP A 83 -1.94 -1.57 -0.41
C TRP A 83 -2.01 -1.13 1.05
N ILE A 84 -0.86 -0.81 1.63
CA ILE A 84 -0.75 -0.27 2.99
C ILE A 84 -0.23 1.16 2.89
N GLU A 85 -0.95 2.10 3.48
CA GLU A 85 -0.50 3.47 3.63
C GLU A 85 -0.85 4.06 4.98
N SER A 86 0.11 4.73 5.62
CA SER A 86 -0.13 5.53 6.81
C SER A 86 0.40 6.94 6.64
N ALA A 87 -0.21 7.89 7.33
CA ALA A 87 0.30 9.25 7.45
C ALA A 87 -0.21 9.86 8.76
N GLY A 88 0.71 10.19 9.67
CA GLY A 88 0.33 10.55 11.04
C GLY A 88 -0.43 9.39 11.72
N GLY A 89 -1.49 9.69 12.47
CA GLY A 89 -2.26 8.68 13.21
C GLY A 89 -3.28 7.87 12.38
N GLY A 90 -3.28 8.00 11.05
CA GLY A 90 -4.19 7.28 10.16
C GLY A 90 -3.49 6.15 9.41
N LEU A 91 -4.13 4.98 9.35
CA LEU A 91 -3.71 3.82 8.56
C LEU A 91 -4.85 3.41 7.61
N GLY A 92 -4.52 3.32 6.33
CA GLY A 92 -5.36 2.79 5.28
C GLY A 92 -4.79 1.48 4.76
N ILE A 93 -5.65 0.49 4.61
CA ILE A 93 -5.35 -0.78 3.95
C ILE A 93 -6.43 -1.03 2.92
N GLY A 94 -6.04 -1.37 1.70
CA GLY A 94 -6.99 -1.69 0.64
C GLY A 94 -6.40 -2.58 -0.42
N HIS A 95 -7.18 -2.94 -1.42
CA HIS A 95 -6.70 -3.73 -2.54
C HIS A 95 -5.96 -2.85 -3.57
N ALA A 96 -4.79 -3.32 -4.02
CA ALA A 96 -4.04 -2.78 -5.16
C ALA A 96 -4.33 -3.57 -6.46
N GLY A 97 -5.42 -4.34 -6.48
CA GLY A 97 -5.76 -5.25 -7.56
C GLY A 97 -4.96 -6.57 -7.53
N PRO A 98 -5.24 -7.48 -8.48
CA PRO A 98 -4.62 -8.79 -8.52
C PRO A 98 -3.14 -8.73 -8.90
N TRP A 99 -2.37 -9.72 -8.42
CA TRP A 99 -0.99 -9.96 -8.85
C TRP A 99 -0.94 -10.34 -10.34
N LEU A 100 0.18 -10.10 -11.04
CA LEU A 100 0.33 -10.54 -12.44
C LEU A 100 0.25 -12.06 -12.56
N ALA A 101 0.75 -12.78 -11.55
CA ALA A 101 0.69 -14.24 -11.49
C ALA A 101 -0.59 -14.79 -10.85
N ALA A 102 -1.61 -13.96 -10.60
CA ALA A 102 -2.92 -14.43 -10.15
C ALA A 102 -3.71 -15.08 -11.31
N PRO A 103 -4.63 -16.02 -11.03
CA PRO A 103 -5.51 -16.59 -12.06
C PRO A 103 -6.29 -15.52 -12.84
N ASP A 104 -6.81 -14.51 -12.13
CA ASP A 104 -7.50 -13.34 -12.67
C ASP A 104 -6.58 -12.10 -12.76
N GLY A 105 -5.27 -12.33 -12.85
CA GLY A 105 -4.27 -11.28 -13.02
C GLY A 105 -4.41 -10.57 -14.37
N PRO A 106 -3.96 -9.30 -14.48
CA PRO A 106 -4.02 -8.59 -15.75
C PRO A 106 -2.99 -9.17 -16.73
N GLU A 107 -3.28 -9.05 -18.02
CA GLU A 107 -2.30 -9.36 -19.06
C GLU A 107 -1.07 -8.47 -18.93
N TRP A 108 0.11 -9.04 -19.22
CA TRP A 108 1.37 -8.30 -19.13
C TRP A 108 1.38 -7.05 -20.02
N THR A 109 0.71 -7.09 -21.17
CA THR A 109 0.61 -5.94 -22.08
C THR A 109 -0.21 -4.78 -21.54
N ASP A 110 -1.10 -5.06 -20.58
CA ASP A 110 -2.11 -4.12 -20.11
C ASP A 110 -1.67 -3.35 -18.86
N VAL A 111 -0.52 -3.74 -18.28
CA VAL A 111 0.08 -3.06 -17.14
C VAL A 111 1.19 -2.09 -17.55
N SER A 112 1.48 -1.13 -16.66
CA SER A 112 2.50 -0.11 -16.86
C SER A 112 3.87 -0.75 -17.20
N PRO A 113 4.69 -0.12 -18.06
CA PRO A 113 6.05 -0.58 -18.32
C PRO A 113 6.89 -0.73 -17.04
N GLU A 114 6.64 0.12 -16.04
CA GLU A 114 7.28 0.08 -14.73
C GLU A 114 6.91 -1.20 -13.96
N ARG A 115 5.61 -1.51 -13.83
CA ARG A 115 5.13 -2.75 -13.19
C ARG A 115 5.71 -3.99 -13.87
N ARG A 116 5.71 -4.05 -15.20
CA ARG A 116 6.31 -5.18 -15.94
C ARG A 116 7.79 -5.37 -15.63
N THR A 117 8.54 -4.26 -15.63
CA THR A 117 9.99 -4.29 -15.39
C THR A 117 10.29 -4.77 -13.98
N LEU A 118 9.60 -4.18 -13.00
CA LEU A 118 9.74 -4.54 -11.59
C LEU A 118 9.34 -5.99 -11.29
N ALA A 119 8.24 -6.46 -11.90
CA ALA A 119 7.82 -7.86 -11.81
C ALA A 119 8.86 -8.81 -12.43
N SER A 120 9.38 -8.48 -13.61
CA SER A 120 10.40 -9.29 -14.30
C SER A 120 11.70 -9.42 -13.48
N LEU A 121 12.12 -8.34 -12.83
CA LEU A 121 13.35 -8.31 -12.04
C LEU A 121 13.27 -9.15 -10.75
N ARG A 122 12.07 -9.34 -10.20
CA ARG A 122 11.86 -9.98 -8.88
C ARG A 122 11.03 -11.25 -8.96
N TRP A 123 10.80 -11.75 -10.18
CA TRP A 123 9.92 -12.87 -10.44
C TRP A 123 10.38 -14.12 -9.68
N HIS A 124 9.53 -14.62 -8.78
CA HIS A 124 9.77 -15.89 -8.10
C HIS A 124 9.27 -17.05 -8.98
N PRO A 125 10.02 -18.14 -9.14
CA PRO A 125 9.63 -19.26 -10.01
C PRO A 125 8.29 -19.92 -9.63
N VAL A 126 7.89 -19.83 -8.36
CA VAL A 126 6.64 -20.42 -7.85
C VAL A 126 5.55 -19.38 -7.58
N HIS A 127 5.92 -18.17 -7.19
CA HIS A 127 4.98 -17.18 -6.66
C HIS A 127 4.76 -15.99 -7.61
N GLY A 128 5.54 -15.91 -8.69
CA GLY A 128 5.49 -14.83 -9.65
C GLY A 128 5.94 -13.51 -9.05
N ASP A 129 5.13 -12.46 -9.23
CA ASP A 129 5.40 -11.11 -8.74
C ASP A 129 4.99 -10.87 -7.28
N ARG A 130 4.46 -11.89 -6.59
CA ARG A 130 4.02 -11.80 -5.19
C ARG A 130 5.19 -11.54 -4.25
N ALA A 131 5.15 -10.43 -3.53
CA ALA A 131 6.15 -10.05 -2.53
C ALA A 131 5.60 -8.98 -1.57
N GLN A 132 6.25 -8.84 -0.43
CA GLN A 132 6.11 -7.65 0.40
C GLN A 132 7.13 -6.62 -0.03
N GLU A 133 6.69 -5.38 -0.19
CA GLU A 133 7.58 -4.23 -0.31
C GLU A 133 6.95 -3.07 0.43
N LEU A 134 7.55 -2.66 1.54
CA LEU A 134 7.10 -1.55 2.36
C LEU A 134 8.24 -0.55 2.53
N VAL A 135 7.88 0.73 2.54
CA VAL A 135 8.76 1.82 2.93
C VAL A 135 8.13 2.51 4.13
N VAL A 136 8.90 2.65 5.20
CA VAL A 136 8.50 3.31 6.44
C VAL A 136 9.43 4.47 6.71
N VAL A 137 8.86 5.65 6.91
CA VAL A 137 9.55 6.83 7.42
C VAL A 137 9.24 6.92 8.91
N THR A 138 10.26 6.85 9.73
CA THR A 138 10.15 6.78 11.20
C THR A 138 10.88 7.96 11.85
N ASP A 139 10.43 8.42 13.01
CA ASP A 139 11.10 9.47 13.80
C ASP A 139 11.50 8.99 15.20
N GLN A 140 10.70 8.14 15.83
CA GLN A 140 10.91 7.64 17.20
C GLN A 140 11.01 6.11 17.27
N THR A 141 10.35 5.40 16.35
CA THR A 141 10.37 3.94 16.32
C THR A 141 11.65 3.44 15.66
N THR A 142 12.28 2.43 16.26
CA THR A 142 13.56 1.96 15.72
C THR A 142 13.33 1.13 14.45
N PRO A 143 14.23 1.24 13.45
CA PRO A 143 14.21 0.37 12.28
C PRO A 143 14.14 -1.13 12.61
N ASP A 144 14.81 -1.55 13.69
CA ASP A 144 14.87 -2.94 14.13
C ASP A 144 13.53 -3.43 14.69
N GLU A 145 12.77 -2.58 15.41
CA GLU A 145 11.42 -2.93 15.89
C GLU A 145 10.45 -3.12 14.71
N ILE A 146 10.51 -2.24 13.71
CA ILE A 146 9.68 -2.34 12.50
C ILE A 146 10.03 -3.62 11.73
N ASP A 147 11.32 -3.87 11.47
CA ASP A 147 11.76 -5.08 10.77
C ASP A 147 11.38 -6.35 11.55
N ALA A 148 11.57 -6.38 12.86
CA ALA A 148 11.23 -7.53 13.70
C ALA A 148 9.72 -7.82 13.70
N ALA A 149 8.88 -6.78 13.84
CA ALA A 149 7.42 -6.93 13.80
C ALA A 149 6.95 -7.49 12.45
N LEU A 150 7.43 -6.90 11.35
CA LEU A 150 7.07 -7.35 10.00
C LEU A 150 7.62 -8.76 9.72
N ARG A 151 8.86 -9.08 10.10
CA ARG A 151 9.39 -10.45 9.94
C ARG A 151 8.61 -11.46 10.76
N GLY A 152 8.22 -11.11 11.99
CA GLY A 152 7.39 -11.94 12.86
C GLY A 152 6.00 -12.21 12.29
N ALA A 153 5.49 -11.30 11.45
CA ALA A 153 4.21 -11.46 10.78
C ALA A 153 4.25 -12.41 9.56
N LEU A 154 5.42 -12.69 8.99
CA LEU A 154 5.54 -13.61 7.86
C LEU A 154 5.15 -15.05 8.23
N LEU A 155 4.69 -15.84 7.27
CA LEU A 155 4.51 -17.28 7.48
C LEU A 155 5.83 -17.95 7.88
N THR A 156 5.74 -18.84 8.86
CA THR A 156 6.77 -19.81 9.22
C THR A 156 6.96 -20.80 8.08
N GLU A 157 8.06 -21.56 8.10
CA GLU A 157 8.31 -22.59 7.09
C GLU A 157 7.22 -23.68 7.09
N ALA A 158 6.72 -24.06 8.27
CA ALA A 158 5.65 -25.05 8.41
C ALA A 158 4.32 -24.53 7.83
N GLU A 159 3.95 -23.29 8.12
CA GLU A 159 2.76 -22.66 7.55
C GLU A 159 2.88 -22.48 6.03
N LEU A 160 4.06 -22.07 5.54
CA LEU A 160 4.33 -21.96 4.11
C LEU A 160 4.19 -23.32 3.41
N ALA A 161 4.70 -24.39 4.01
CA ALA A 161 4.60 -25.75 3.49
C ALA A 161 3.17 -26.31 3.52
N ALA A 162 2.29 -25.79 4.39
CA ALA A 162 0.88 -26.19 4.44
C ALA A 162 0.09 -25.75 3.19
N GLY A 163 0.57 -24.73 2.48
CA GLY A 163 0.07 -24.32 1.18
C GLY A 163 -1.25 -23.54 1.16
N PRO A 164 -1.65 -23.03 -0.02
CA PRO A 164 -2.77 -22.11 -0.19
C PRO A 164 -4.11 -22.62 0.34
N GLU A 165 -4.38 -23.93 0.24
CA GLU A 165 -5.61 -24.51 0.77
C GLU A 165 -5.72 -24.36 2.28
N ALA A 166 -4.60 -24.48 3.00
CA ALA A 166 -4.57 -24.24 4.45
C ALA A 166 -4.74 -22.74 4.75
N TRP A 167 -4.07 -21.88 3.99
CA TRP A 167 -4.09 -20.42 4.20
C TRP A 167 -5.48 -19.81 4.03
N ALA A 168 -6.28 -20.31 3.09
CA ALA A 168 -7.66 -19.88 2.86
C ALA A 168 -8.59 -20.09 4.08
N ARG A 169 -8.13 -20.82 5.12
CA ARG A 169 -8.87 -21.06 6.36
C ARG A 169 -8.37 -20.19 7.52
N TYR A 170 -7.35 -19.37 7.33
CA TYR A 170 -6.89 -18.46 8.37
C TYR A 170 -7.98 -17.41 8.67
N PRO A 171 -8.22 -17.08 9.94
CA PRO A 171 -9.05 -15.93 10.29
C PRO A 171 -8.45 -14.67 9.66
N ASP A 172 -9.28 -13.93 8.92
CA ASP A 172 -8.84 -12.76 8.18
C ASP A 172 -9.49 -11.49 8.77
N PRO A 173 -8.73 -10.65 9.50
CA PRO A 173 -9.25 -9.40 10.06
C PRO A 173 -9.42 -8.31 8.99
N PHE A 174 -8.91 -8.51 7.78
CA PHE A 174 -9.08 -7.59 6.66
C PHE A 174 -10.38 -7.82 5.89
N GLY A 175 -11.02 -8.98 6.10
CA GLY A 175 -12.31 -9.35 5.50
C GLY A 175 -12.27 -9.50 3.98
N ASP A 176 -13.42 -9.87 3.41
CA ASP A 176 -13.61 -9.83 1.96
C ASP A 176 -13.88 -8.38 1.56
N TRP A 177 -12.95 -7.78 0.84
CA TRP A 177 -13.12 -6.41 0.32
C TRP A 177 -14.24 -6.40 -0.71
N HIS A 178 -15.32 -5.67 -0.40
CA HIS A 178 -16.33 -5.29 -1.36
C HIS A 178 -15.93 -3.93 -1.95
N GLU A 179 -15.63 -3.87 -3.26
CA GLU A 179 -15.83 -2.62 -3.99
C GLU A 179 -17.33 -2.34 -3.90
N GLU A 180 -17.74 -1.48 -2.96
CA GLU A 180 -18.99 -0.77 -3.19
C GLU A 180 -18.77 0.02 -4.47
N PRO A 181 -19.47 -0.30 -5.58
CA PRO A 181 -19.32 0.47 -6.80
C PRO A 181 -19.56 1.91 -6.40
N CYS A 182 -18.63 2.80 -6.73
CA CYS A 182 -18.84 4.23 -6.58
C CYS A 182 -20.19 4.53 -7.24
N GLU A 183 -21.24 4.77 -6.45
CA GLU A 183 -22.48 5.30 -6.98
C GLU A 183 -22.09 6.66 -7.53
N ASP A 184 -21.95 6.74 -8.86
CA ASP A 184 -22.02 7.98 -9.61
C ASP A 184 -23.41 8.58 -9.34
N THR A 185 -23.57 9.18 -8.16
CA THR A 185 -24.71 10.06 -7.90
C THR A 185 -24.48 11.25 -8.82
N GLU A 186 -25.06 11.20 -10.02
CA GLU A 186 -25.21 12.39 -10.84
C GLU A 186 -25.82 13.48 -9.95
N PRO A 187 -25.18 14.66 -9.83
CA PRO A 187 -25.67 15.69 -8.94
C PRO A 187 -27.06 16.13 -9.40
N ASP A 188 -28.08 15.82 -8.59
CA ASP A 188 -29.45 16.26 -8.77
C ASP A 188 -29.49 17.80 -8.86
N PRO A 189 -29.76 18.38 -10.05
CA PRO A 189 -29.74 19.83 -10.25
C PRO A 189 -30.88 20.55 -9.51
N ALA A 190 -31.83 19.82 -8.90
CA ALA A 190 -32.97 20.41 -8.19
C ALA A 190 -32.66 20.81 -6.73
N ARG A 191 -31.50 20.48 -6.17
CA ARG A 191 -31.19 20.76 -4.74
C ARG A 191 -30.70 22.19 -4.43
N HIS A 192 -30.48 23.04 -5.43
CA HIS A 192 -30.13 24.45 -5.22
C HIS A 192 -31.33 25.38 -5.43
N SER A 193 -32.40 25.20 -4.65
CA SER A 193 -33.53 26.15 -4.64
C SER A 193 -34.30 26.12 -3.31
N ALA A 194 -33.62 26.43 -2.21
CA ALA A 194 -34.17 26.92 -0.93
C ALA A 194 -32.96 27.19 -0.02
N ALA A 195 -32.79 28.27 0.72
CA ALA A 195 -33.60 29.42 1.09
C ALA A 195 -32.62 30.45 1.68
N ASN A 196 -32.76 31.73 1.36
CA ASN A 196 -32.27 32.77 2.26
C ASN A 196 -33.13 34.04 2.12
N ARG A 197 -34.25 34.04 2.84
CA ARG A 197 -35.02 35.25 3.13
C ARG A 197 -34.59 35.69 4.54
N LYS A 198 -33.71 36.68 4.63
CA LYS A 198 -33.40 37.35 5.91
C LYS A 198 -34.19 38.65 5.97
N GLU A 199 -34.97 38.76 7.03
CA GLU A 199 -35.88 39.84 7.36
C GLU A 199 -35.15 41.15 7.70
N GLU A 200 -35.75 42.26 7.31
CA GLU A 200 -35.40 43.63 7.70
C GLU A 200 -35.83 43.89 9.15
N ARG A 201 -34.95 44.49 9.95
CA ARG A 201 -35.34 45.36 11.06
C ARG A 201 -34.26 46.40 11.37
#